data_AF-A0A8X7XDH6-F1
#
_entry.id   AF-A0A8X7XDH6-F1
#
_cell.length_a   1.000
_cell.length_b   1.000
_cell.length_c   1.000
_cell.angle_alpha   90.00
_cell.angle_beta   90.00
_cell.angle_gamma   90.00
#
_symmetry.space_group_name_H-M   'P 1'
#
loop_
_entity.id
_entity.type
_entity.pdbx_description
1 polymer ?
#
loop_
_entity_poly.entity_id
_entity_poly.type
_entity_poly.pdbx_seq_one_letter_code
_entity_poly.pdbx_strand_id
1 'polypeptide(L)'
;MITLWYTICFSLVTVNSIPAARLPAAQPFERTSSRTDSPSSDAAFEKIDLGSGDNLDLSCNSQGSLLPVVWYKDGVGVIPSNRTQIGQRHLKIINVSFEDSGLYSCRLTLSNEILKNFTVKVAEAPHWTRPERMEKRLHAVPAASTVRFRCQAAGNPNPTIQWLKNGKEFRGEHRLGGIKRSPHRPILYAGLPANQTVFLGSNVEFHCKVYSDAQPHIQWLKHIEVNGSKTGPDGAPYVTVLKSWISKNAEADAKLTLYNVTEQDGGEYLCRASNFIGSAEKPFWLQIHNPKPGKI
;
A
#
# COMPACT_ATOMS: atom_id res chain seq x y z
N MET A 1 36.58 20.82 30.96
CA MET A 1 36.84 19.82 29.89
C MET A 1 35.65 19.82 28.93
N ILE A 2 35.82 20.39 27.74
CA ILE A 2 34.82 20.40 26.68
C ILE A 2 34.94 19.06 25.96
N THR A 3 33.92 18.20 26.07
CA THR A 3 33.87 16.94 25.31
C THR A 3 33.30 17.24 23.94
N LEU A 4 34.15 17.17 22.92
CA LEU A 4 33.77 17.30 21.51
C LEU A 4 33.11 16.00 21.04
N TRP A 5 31.83 16.06 20.66
CA TRP A 5 31.15 14.94 20.01
C TRP A 5 31.09 15.24 18.51
N TYR A 6 31.75 14.41 17.71
CA TYR A 6 31.53 14.40 16.26
C TYR A 6 30.10 13.94 16.01
N THR A 7 29.31 14.75 15.31
CA THR A 7 28.02 14.29 14.78
C THR A 7 28.05 14.47 13.28
N ILE A 8 28.34 13.38 12.57
CA ILE A 8 27.93 13.23 11.19
C ILE A 8 26.67 12.37 11.26
N CYS A 9 25.54 12.88 10.76
CA CYS A 9 24.46 12.01 10.33
C CYS A 9 24.97 11.23 9.12
N PHE A 10 25.72 10.15 9.35
CA PHE A 10 25.95 9.16 8.30
C PHE A 10 24.73 8.24 8.22
N SER A 11 24.32 8.12 6.96
CA SER A 11 23.37 7.23 6.32
C SER A 11 23.32 5.79 6.84
N LEU A 12 22.10 5.23 6.82
CA LEU A 12 21.78 4.03 6.04
C LEU A 12 20.26 4.01 5.83
N VAL A 13 19.81 4.42 4.64
CA VAL A 13 18.55 3.90 4.09
C VAL A 13 18.95 2.56 3.49
N THR A 14 18.56 1.46 4.12
CA THR A 14 18.73 0.15 3.50
C THR A 14 17.78 0.05 2.31
N VAL A 15 18.29 0.34 1.11
CA VAL A 15 17.71 -0.17 -0.12
C VAL A 15 18.16 -1.63 -0.18
N ASN A 16 17.23 -2.58 -0.13
CA ASN A 16 17.52 -3.93 -0.58
C ASN A 16 17.75 -3.84 -2.09
N SER A 17 19.00 -3.58 -2.50
CA SER A 17 19.43 -3.59 -3.88
C SER A 17 19.46 -5.04 -4.37
N ILE A 18 18.57 -5.35 -5.31
CA ILE A 18 18.61 -6.57 -6.12
C ILE A 18 19.91 -6.51 -6.94
N PRO A 19 20.74 -7.58 -6.97
CA PRO A 19 21.97 -7.56 -7.75
C PRO A 19 21.65 -7.48 -9.24
N ALA A 20 22.31 -6.55 -9.95
CA ALA A 20 22.27 -6.47 -11.40
C ALA A 20 22.95 -7.70 -12.01
N ALA A 21 22.17 -8.55 -12.69
CA ALA A 21 22.71 -9.64 -13.48
C ALA A 21 23.50 -9.07 -14.68
N ARG A 22 24.75 -9.52 -14.86
CA ARG A 22 25.54 -9.26 -16.06
C ARG A 22 24.92 -10.00 -17.23
N LEU A 23 24.52 -9.27 -18.27
CA LEU A 23 24.18 -9.85 -19.57
C LEU A 23 25.45 -10.38 -20.24
N PRO A 24 25.48 -11.65 -20.71
CA PRO A 24 26.49 -12.08 -21.67
C PRO A 24 26.15 -11.55 -23.07
N ALA A 25 27.20 -11.34 -23.87
CA ALA A 25 27.13 -10.87 -25.24
C ALA A 25 26.34 -11.81 -26.14
N ALA A 26 25.55 -11.23 -27.04
CA ALA A 26 24.81 -11.94 -28.07
C ALA A 26 25.76 -12.58 -29.10
N GLN A 27 25.54 -13.87 -29.40
CA GLN A 27 26.04 -14.54 -30.61
C GLN A 27 24.85 -14.97 -31.48
N PRO A 28 25.08 -15.18 -32.80
CA PRO A 28 23.98 -15.22 -33.77
C PRO A 28 23.19 -16.53 -33.77
N PHE A 29 21.99 -16.37 -34.29
CA PHE A 29 20.87 -17.29 -34.47
C PHE A 29 21.22 -18.59 -35.21
N GLU A 30 20.81 -19.74 -34.67
CA GLU A 30 20.40 -20.90 -35.48
C GLU A 30 19.05 -21.44 -35.00
N ARG A 31 18.24 -21.82 -36.00
CA ARG A 31 16.83 -22.17 -35.90
C ARG A 31 16.70 -23.68 -35.86
N THR A 32 16.10 -24.23 -34.81
CA THR A 32 15.47 -25.56 -34.89
C THR A 32 14.22 -25.62 -34.02
N SER A 33 13.17 -26.12 -34.65
CA SER A 33 11.81 -26.27 -34.15
C SER A 33 11.67 -27.56 -33.34
N SER A 34 10.98 -27.49 -32.20
CA SER A 34 10.02 -28.54 -31.82
C SER A 34 9.09 -28.05 -30.71
N ARG A 35 7.80 -28.34 -30.90
CA ARG A 35 6.72 -28.16 -29.92
C ARG A 35 6.86 -29.17 -28.79
N THR A 36 6.53 -28.74 -27.58
CA THR A 36 5.85 -29.59 -26.60
C THR A 36 4.98 -28.71 -25.71
N ASP A 37 3.70 -29.04 -25.67
CA ASP A 37 2.65 -28.40 -24.88
C ASP A 37 2.91 -28.47 -23.38
N SER A 38 2.53 -27.41 -22.66
CA SER A 38 2.07 -27.45 -21.27
C SER A 38 1.30 -26.15 -20.97
N PRO A 39 -0.01 -26.20 -20.66
CA PRO A 39 -0.78 -25.02 -20.30
C PRO A 39 -0.65 -24.75 -18.80
N SER A 40 0.22 -23.82 -18.40
CA SER A 40 0.20 -23.30 -17.02
C SER A 40 -0.70 -22.06 -16.96
N SER A 41 -1.98 -22.30 -16.67
CA SER A 41 -2.94 -21.28 -16.27
C SER A 41 -2.65 -20.83 -14.83
N ASP A 42 -1.58 -20.06 -14.65
CA ASP A 42 -1.49 -19.10 -13.55
C ASP A 42 -1.53 -17.73 -14.23
N ALA A 43 -2.66 -17.03 -14.11
CA ALA A 43 -2.77 -15.64 -14.54
C ALA A 43 -1.85 -14.79 -13.65
N ALA A 44 -0.57 -14.71 -14.03
CA ALA A 44 0.43 -13.97 -13.29
C ALA A 44 0.06 -12.48 -13.29
N PHE A 45 -0.27 -11.96 -12.11
CA PHE A 45 -0.39 -10.53 -11.86
C PHE A 45 0.99 -9.90 -12.07
N GLU A 46 1.14 -9.06 -13.09
CA GLU A 46 2.38 -8.33 -13.29
C GLU A 46 2.50 -7.26 -12.20
N LYS A 47 3.56 -7.35 -11.38
CA LYS A 47 3.80 -6.38 -10.30
C LYS A 47 4.67 -5.25 -10.83
N ILE A 48 4.23 -4.02 -10.58
CA ILE A 48 4.92 -2.80 -11.01
C ILE A 48 5.08 -1.92 -9.78
N ASP A 49 6.33 -1.69 -9.36
CA ASP A 49 6.69 -0.78 -8.29
C ASP A 49 7.23 0.52 -8.88
N LEU A 50 6.63 1.65 -8.51
CA LEU A 50 6.99 2.99 -9.00
C LEU A 50 7.27 3.94 -7.83
N GLY A 51 8.08 4.96 -8.08
CA GLY A 51 8.22 6.13 -7.25
C GLY A 51 7.13 7.16 -7.54
N SER A 52 6.74 7.94 -6.53
CA SER A 52 5.91 9.13 -6.75
C SER A 52 6.62 10.08 -7.71
N GLY A 53 5.93 10.53 -8.75
CA GLY A 53 6.50 11.33 -9.84
C GLY A 53 6.82 10.54 -11.11
N ASP A 54 6.87 9.21 -11.04
CA ASP A 54 7.14 8.37 -12.21
C ASP A 54 5.94 8.34 -13.18
N ASN A 55 6.14 7.73 -14.35
CA ASN A 55 5.07 7.50 -15.31
C ASN A 55 4.72 6.00 -15.33
N LEU A 56 3.45 5.68 -15.13
CA LEU A 56 2.93 4.33 -15.33
C LEU A 56 2.60 4.14 -16.81
N ASP A 57 3.10 3.05 -17.40
CA ASP A 57 2.78 2.63 -18.76
C ASP A 57 2.39 1.15 -18.75
N LEU A 58 1.11 0.88 -19.01
CA LEU A 58 0.55 -0.47 -19.05
C LEU A 58 0.19 -0.85 -20.48
N SER A 59 0.67 -2.01 -20.91
CA SER A 59 0.44 -2.55 -22.24
C SER A 59 -0.36 -3.86 -22.17
N CYS A 60 -1.55 -3.87 -22.76
CA CYS A 60 -2.45 -5.01 -22.76
C CYS A 60 -2.38 -5.79 -24.06
N ASN A 61 -1.24 -6.40 -24.37
CA ASN A 61 -1.08 -7.22 -25.58
C ASN A 61 -1.32 -8.70 -25.26
N SER A 62 -2.39 -9.27 -25.79
CA SER A 62 -2.68 -10.72 -25.76
C SER A 62 -2.44 -11.32 -27.16
N GLN A 63 -1.82 -12.51 -27.20
CA GLN A 63 -1.58 -13.26 -28.43
C GLN A 63 -2.94 -13.60 -29.09
N GLY A 64 -3.28 -12.93 -30.20
CA GLY A 64 -4.37 -13.34 -31.10
C GLY A 64 -5.67 -12.51 -31.08
N SER A 65 -5.87 -11.57 -30.14
CA SER A 65 -7.05 -10.68 -30.16
C SER A 65 -6.63 -9.26 -30.47
N LEU A 66 -7.23 -8.60 -31.47
CA LEU A 66 -7.02 -7.17 -31.79
C LEU A 66 -8.16 -6.28 -31.30
N LEU A 67 -9.07 -6.84 -30.51
CA LEU A 67 -10.26 -6.13 -30.05
C LEU A 67 -9.90 -5.01 -29.06
N PRO A 68 -10.65 -3.90 -29.05
CA PRO A 68 -10.41 -2.79 -28.13
C PRO A 68 -10.67 -3.22 -26.68
N VAL A 69 -9.88 -2.67 -25.77
CA VAL A 69 -9.98 -2.95 -24.33
C VAL A 69 -10.45 -1.73 -23.56
N VAL A 70 -11.07 -1.98 -22.41
CA VAL A 70 -11.41 -0.98 -21.40
C VAL A 70 -10.53 -1.23 -20.18
N TRP A 71 -9.98 -0.16 -19.63
CA TRP A 71 -9.14 -0.22 -18.44
C TRP A 71 -9.95 0.00 -17.18
N TYR A 72 -9.65 -0.78 -16.15
CA TYR A 72 -10.24 -0.67 -14.82
C TYR A 72 -9.14 -0.57 -13.79
N LYS A 73 -9.33 0.26 -12.78
CA LYS A 73 -8.54 0.31 -11.56
C LYS A 73 -9.43 -0.07 -10.39
N ASP A 74 -9.06 -1.11 -9.67
CA ASP A 74 -9.81 -1.64 -8.52
C ASP A 74 -11.28 -1.93 -8.83
N GLY A 75 -11.56 -2.32 -10.09
CA GLY A 75 -12.90 -2.61 -10.59
C GLY A 75 -13.67 -1.39 -11.13
N VAL A 76 -13.13 -0.18 -11.02
CA VAL A 76 -13.73 1.06 -11.52
C VAL A 76 -13.11 1.46 -12.86
N GLY A 77 -13.93 1.83 -13.85
CA GLY A 77 -13.46 2.24 -15.17
C GLY A 77 -12.51 3.45 -15.09
N VAL A 78 -11.36 3.35 -15.74
CA VAL A 78 -10.39 4.44 -15.83
C VAL A 78 -10.86 5.44 -16.88
N ILE A 79 -10.89 6.72 -16.52
CA ILE A 79 -11.36 7.81 -17.40
C ILE A 79 -10.16 8.63 -17.90
N PRO A 80 -10.14 9.04 -19.18
CA PRO A 80 -9.10 9.94 -19.70
C PRO A 80 -9.06 11.28 -18.94
N SER A 81 -7.87 11.83 -18.78
CA SER A 81 -7.65 13.13 -18.14
C SER A 81 -6.36 13.77 -18.67
N ASN A 82 -6.02 14.98 -18.21
CA ASN A 82 -4.74 15.62 -18.56
C ASN A 82 -3.51 14.76 -18.24
N ARG A 83 -3.60 13.89 -17.21
CA ARG A 83 -2.53 12.97 -16.81
C ARG A 83 -2.72 11.53 -17.29
N THR A 84 -3.95 11.16 -17.67
CA THR A 84 -4.35 9.79 -18.01
C THR A 84 -4.64 9.68 -19.50
N GLN A 85 -3.77 9.01 -20.24
CA GLN A 85 -3.89 8.77 -21.67
C GLN A 85 -4.30 7.32 -21.90
N ILE A 86 -5.44 7.12 -22.56
CA ILE A 86 -5.98 5.79 -22.87
C ILE A 86 -5.91 5.59 -24.38
N GLY A 87 -4.96 4.77 -24.82
CA GLY A 87 -4.91 4.26 -26.19
C GLY A 87 -5.75 3.00 -26.35
N GLN A 88 -5.76 2.41 -27.56
CA GLN A 88 -6.55 1.21 -27.85
C GLN A 88 -6.24 0.03 -26.92
N ARG A 89 -4.96 -0.14 -26.53
CA ARG A 89 -4.46 -1.21 -25.65
C ARG A 89 -3.36 -0.77 -24.69
N HIS A 90 -3.19 0.54 -24.55
CA HIS A 90 -2.19 1.16 -23.70
C HIS A 90 -2.86 2.11 -22.72
N LEU A 91 -2.44 2.06 -21.46
CA LEU A 91 -2.82 3.02 -20.45
C LEU A 91 -1.55 3.69 -19.93
N LYS A 92 -1.48 5.01 -20.09
CA LYS A 92 -0.39 5.81 -19.54
C LYS A 92 -0.93 6.79 -18.51
N ILE A 93 -0.33 6.79 -17.32
CA ILE A 93 -0.61 7.75 -16.25
C ILE A 93 0.69 8.49 -15.93
N ILE A 94 0.70 9.79 -16.16
CA ILE A 94 1.87 10.65 -15.96
C ILE A 94 1.90 11.16 -14.53
N ASN A 95 3.10 11.27 -13.95
CA ASN A 95 3.31 11.82 -12.61
C ASN A 95 2.43 11.10 -11.56
N VAL A 96 2.65 9.80 -11.44
CA VAL A 96 1.88 8.95 -10.54
C VAL A 96 2.09 9.34 -9.09
N SER A 97 1.02 9.26 -8.32
CA SER A 97 1.02 9.45 -6.89
C SER A 97 0.65 8.16 -6.17
N PHE A 98 0.76 8.15 -4.84
CA PHE A 98 0.36 6.99 -4.04
C PHE A 98 -1.11 6.57 -4.31
N GLU A 99 -1.98 7.51 -4.67
CA GLU A 99 -3.39 7.25 -4.98
C GLU A 99 -3.56 6.41 -6.23
N ASP A 100 -2.57 6.39 -7.13
CA ASP A 100 -2.60 5.59 -8.35
C ASP A 100 -2.21 4.12 -8.10
N SER A 101 -1.82 3.76 -6.88
CA SER A 101 -1.66 2.35 -6.49
C SER A 101 -2.99 1.61 -6.56
N GLY A 102 -2.96 0.34 -6.97
CA GLY A 102 -4.16 -0.49 -7.08
C GLY A 102 -3.98 -1.64 -8.06
N LEU A 103 -5.05 -2.41 -8.22
CA LEU A 103 -5.14 -3.48 -9.21
C LEU A 103 -5.70 -2.91 -10.52
N TYR A 104 -4.87 -2.83 -11.55
CA TYR A 104 -5.31 -2.46 -12.89
C TYR A 104 -5.63 -3.72 -13.69
N SER A 105 -6.73 -3.67 -14.44
CA SER A 105 -7.10 -4.74 -15.37
C SER A 105 -7.51 -4.15 -16.70
N CYS A 106 -7.08 -4.78 -17.79
CA CYS A 106 -7.62 -4.51 -19.11
C CYS A 106 -8.63 -5.59 -19.48
N ARG A 107 -9.81 -5.17 -19.93
CA ARG A 107 -10.92 -6.06 -20.25
C ARG A 107 -11.40 -5.87 -21.67
N LEU A 108 -11.78 -6.93 -22.34
CA LEU A 108 -12.39 -6.85 -23.67
C LEU A 108 -13.71 -6.08 -23.62
N THR A 109 -13.90 -5.15 -24.56
CA THR A 109 -15.09 -4.28 -24.58
C THR A 109 -16.40 -5.08 -24.70
N LEU A 110 -16.40 -6.18 -25.45
CA LEU A 110 -17.61 -6.95 -25.77
C LEU A 110 -17.89 -8.10 -24.80
N SER A 111 -16.86 -8.79 -24.32
CA SER A 111 -17.01 -9.95 -23.42
C SER A 111 -16.74 -9.63 -21.95
N ASN A 112 -16.20 -8.44 -21.64
CA ASN A 112 -15.71 -8.05 -20.31
C ASN A 112 -14.68 -9.03 -19.71
N GLU A 113 -14.09 -9.89 -20.55
CA GLU A 113 -13.06 -10.83 -20.18
C GLU A 113 -11.78 -10.07 -19.80
N ILE A 114 -11.21 -10.41 -18.64
CA ILE A 114 -9.95 -9.84 -18.17
C ILE A 114 -8.80 -10.46 -18.98
N LEU A 115 -8.11 -9.63 -19.75
CA LEU A 115 -6.97 -10.08 -20.56
C LEU A 115 -5.66 -10.06 -19.77
N LYS A 116 -5.48 -9.05 -18.91
CA LYS A 116 -4.27 -8.89 -18.11
C LYS A 116 -4.56 -8.10 -16.84
N ASN A 117 -3.91 -8.49 -15.76
CA ASN A 117 -3.94 -7.80 -14.48
C ASN A 117 -2.55 -7.29 -14.12
N PHE A 118 -2.51 -6.10 -13.52
CA PHE A 118 -1.31 -5.44 -13.03
C PHE A 118 -1.52 -4.99 -11.60
N THR A 119 -0.61 -5.36 -10.72
CA THR A 119 -0.58 -4.83 -9.35
C THR A 119 0.40 -3.66 -9.34
N VAL A 120 -0.14 -2.44 -9.34
CA VAL A 120 0.67 -1.22 -9.33
C VAL A 120 0.79 -0.72 -7.90
N LYS A 121 2.03 -0.48 -7.49
CA LYS A 121 2.35 0.10 -6.18
C LYS A 121 3.24 1.32 -6.38
N VAL A 122 2.74 2.46 -5.93
CA VAL A 122 3.47 3.73 -5.98
C VAL A 122 3.91 4.09 -4.56
N ALA A 123 5.22 4.25 -4.36
CA ALA A 123 5.81 4.62 -3.08
C ALA A 123 6.44 6.01 -3.17
N GLU A 124 6.36 6.77 -2.09
CA GLU A 124 7.09 8.03 -1.95
C GLU A 124 8.34 7.79 -1.11
N ALA A 125 9.50 8.11 -1.68
CA ALA A 125 10.77 7.93 -0.99
C ALA A 125 10.83 8.77 0.29
N PRO A 126 11.45 8.25 1.37
CA PRO A 126 11.69 9.01 2.58
C PRO A 126 12.46 10.30 2.29
N HIS A 127 11.92 11.42 2.75
CA HIS A 127 12.58 12.72 2.67
C HIS A 127 12.41 13.48 3.97
N TRP A 128 13.35 14.38 4.26
CA TRP A 128 13.27 15.24 5.43
C TRP A 128 12.34 16.41 5.14
N THR A 129 11.31 16.61 5.96
CA THR A 129 10.35 17.71 5.76
C THR A 129 10.85 19.04 6.30
N ARG A 130 11.83 19.00 7.21
CA ARG A 130 12.46 20.19 7.81
C ARG A 130 13.99 20.06 7.91
N PRO A 131 14.70 19.87 6.77
CA PRO A 131 16.15 19.66 6.78
C PRO A 131 16.93 20.84 7.37
N GLU A 132 16.39 22.05 7.31
CA GLU A 132 16.95 23.26 7.92
C GLU A 132 16.98 23.20 9.46
N ARG A 133 16.04 22.47 10.08
CA ARG A 133 15.99 22.28 11.54
C ARG A 133 16.88 21.13 12.03
N MET A 134 17.45 20.37 11.12
CA MET A 134 18.44 19.34 11.41
C MET A 134 19.84 19.96 11.38
N GLU A 135 20.07 20.95 12.24
CA GLU A 135 21.26 21.79 12.24
C GLU A 135 22.57 20.97 12.18
N LYS A 136 23.40 21.27 11.17
CA LYS A 136 24.76 20.73 11.01
C LYS A 136 25.78 21.48 11.89
N ARG A 137 25.40 21.88 13.10
CA ARG A 137 26.26 22.66 14.00
C ARG A 137 26.66 21.84 15.21
N LEU A 138 27.92 21.98 15.61
CA LEU A 138 28.45 21.38 16.82
C LEU A 138 27.65 21.90 18.02
N HIS A 139 26.83 21.05 18.63
CA HIS A 139 26.09 21.41 19.84
C HIS A 139 27.00 21.25 21.07
N ALA A 140 27.75 22.30 21.39
CA ALA A 140 28.44 22.42 22.67
C ALA A 140 27.44 22.91 23.72
N VAL A 141 27.09 22.05 24.67
CA VAL A 141 26.12 22.33 25.72
C VAL A 141 26.79 22.02 27.07
N PRO A 142 26.57 22.82 28.13
CA PRO A 142 27.17 22.54 29.43
C PRO A 142 26.89 21.10 29.89
N ALA A 143 27.86 20.50 30.58
CA ALA A 143 27.71 19.16 31.13
C ALA A 143 26.39 19.04 31.93
N ALA A 144 25.73 17.89 31.84
CA ALA A 144 24.42 17.59 32.43
C ALA A 144 23.21 18.35 31.82
N SER A 145 23.39 19.09 30.72
CA SER A 145 22.27 19.64 29.96
C SER A 145 21.65 18.58 29.03
N THR A 146 20.33 18.66 28.82
CA THR A 146 19.62 17.80 27.86
C THR A 146 19.61 18.45 26.48
N VAL A 147 20.10 17.72 25.46
CA VAL A 147 20.02 18.14 24.06
C VAL A 147 18.86 17.43 23.38
N ARG A 148 18.13 18.14 22.52
CA ARG A 148 17.00 17.58 21.77
C ARG A 148 17.27 17.71 20.28
N PHE A 149 17.39 16.57 19.61
CA PHE A 149 17.46 16.50 18.17
C PHE A 149 16.06 16.20 17.62
N ARG A 150 15.65 16.95 16.60
CA ARG A 150 14.36 16.75 15.94
C ARG A 150 14.62 16.32 14.51
N CYS A 151 14.05 15.18 14.16
CA CYS A 151 14.16 14.58 12.83
C CYS A 151 12.74 14.41 12.32
N GLN A 152 12.35 15.20 11.33
CA GLN A 152 11.01 15.11 10.73
C GLN A 152 11.18 14.60 9.31
N ALA A 153 10.64 13.42 9.05
CA ALA A 153 10.63 12.80 7.74
C ALA A 153 9.20 12.51 7.31
N ALA A 154 8.99 12.53 6.01
CA ALA A 154 7.78 12.05 5.37
C ALA A 154 8.17 11.10 4.24
N GLY A 155 7.19 10.33 3.78
CA GLY A 155 7.33 9.31 2.76
C GLY A 155 6.13 8.37 2.85
N ASN A 156 5.98 7.52 1.85
CA ASN A 156 4.90 6.55 1.78
C ASN A 156 5.45 5.19 1.33
N PRO A 157 5.48 4.17 2.20
CA PRO A 157 5.00 4.18 3.58
C PRO A 157 5.81 5.13 4.48
N ASN A 158 5.23 5.53 5.62
CA ASN A 158 5.90 6.45 6.55
C ASN A 158 7.27 5.90 6.98
N PRO A 159 8.34 6.71 6.92
CA PRO A 159 9.68 6.21 7.16
C PRO A 159 9.96 5.91 8.63
N THR A 160 10.66 4.81 8.88
CA THR A 160 11.19 4.49 10.20
C THR A 160 12.44 5.33 10.49
N ILE A 161 12.41 6.10 11.57
CA ILE A 161 13.56 6.87 12.02
C ILE A 161 14.38 6.04 13.03
N GLN A 162 15.65 5.83 12.69
CA GLN A 162 16.65 5.23 13.57
C GLN A 162 17.69 6.28 13.97
N TRP A 163 18.04 6.29 15.25
CA TRP A 163 19.09 7.16 15.78
C TRP A 163 20.37 6.36 15.95
N LEU A 164 21.51 6.92 15.54
CA LEU A 164 22.82 6.33 15.76
C LEU A 164 23.67 7.27 16.62
N LYS A 165 24.41 6.69 17.57
CA LYS A 165 25.43 7.36 18.36
C LYS A 165 26.77 6.69 18.08
N ASN A 166 27.73 7.43 17.54
CA ASN A 166 29.05 6.91 17.15
C ASN A 166 28.96 5.67 16.24
N GLY A 167 28.03 5.70 15.27
CA GLY A 167 27.81 4.60 14.33
C GLY A 167 27.08 3.38 14.88
N LYS A 168 26.65 3.38 16.15
CA LYS A 168 25.85 2.30 16.74
C LYS A 168 24.42 2.76 17.01
N GLU A 169 23.47 1.85 16.84
CA GLU A 169 22.05 2.13 17.12
C GLU A 169 21.87 2.65 18.56
N PHE A 170 21.24 3.81 18.69
CA PHE A 170 20.91 4.41 19.97
C PHE A 170 19.54 3.91 20.42
N ARG A 171 19.51 2.95 21.34
CA ARG A 171 18.27 2.31 21.84
C ARG A 171 17.58 3.04 22.99
N GLY A 172 18.14 4.17 23.45
CA GLY A 172 17.56 4.93 24.57
C GLY A 172 17.65 4.22 25.93
N GLU A 173 18.46 3.18 26.03
CA GLU A 173 18.68 2.42 27.27
C GLU A 173 19.68 3.17 28.16
N HIS A 174 19.20 4.23 28.83
CA HIS A 174 19.60 4.71 30.17
C HIS A 174 19.03 6.11 30.44
N ARG A 175 18.96 6.49 31.74
CA ARG A 175 18.33 7.69 32.34
C ARG A 175 18.73 9.09 31.79
N LEU A 176 19.42 9.20 30.66
CA LEU A 176 19.93 10.45 30.08
C LEU A 176 19.47 10.72 28.63
N GLY A 177 18.46 10.00 28.13
CA GLY A 177 17.82 10.31 26.86
C GLY A 177 17.01 9.16 26.28
N GLY A 178 15.84 9.48 25.72
CA GLY A 178 14.98 8.53 25.01
C GLY A 178 14.61 9.08 23.64
N ILE A 179 14.29 8.18 22.70
CA ILE A 179 13.73 8.57 21.41
C ILE A 179 12.27 8.94 21.64
N LYS A 180 11.96 10.24 21.73
CA LYS A 180 10.58 10.71 21.79
C LYS A 180 10.05 10.85 20.36
N ARG A 181 9.39 9.81 19.84
CA ARG A 181 8.56 9.93 18.65
C ARG A 181 7.37 10.83 19.01
N SER A 182 7.06 11.80 18.14
CA SER A 182 5.88 12.64 18.38
C SER A 182 4.67 11.76 18.11
N PRO A 183 3.81 11.50 19.11
CA PRO A 183 2.68 10.63 18.88
C PRO A 183 1.80 11.26 17.79
N HIS A 184 1.27 10.40 16.92
CA HIS A 184 0.49 10.78 15.75
C HIS A 184 -0.79 9.94 15.71
N ARG A 185 -1.81 10.34 14.95
CA ARG A 185 -2.97 9.46 14.66
C ARG A 185 -2.49 8.15 14.03
N PRO A 186 -3.13 6.99 14.22
CA PRO A 186 -2.59 5.71 13.73
C PRO A 186 -2.31 5.73 12.23
N ILE A 187 -1.32 4.95 11.79
CA ILE A 187 -0.95 4.80 10.37
C ILE A 187 -1.39 3.42 9.91
N LEU A 188 -2.20 3.37 8.86
CA LEU A 188 -2.60 2.13 8.20
C LEU A 188 -1.61 1.82 7.07
N TYR A 189 -1.21 0.55 6.94
CA TYR A 189 -0.28 0.13 5.89
C TYR A 189 -0.99 0.17 4.53
N ALA A 190 -0.32 0.74 3.54
CA ALA A 190 -0.86 0.86 2.19
C ALA A 190 -1.12 -0.51 1.55
N GLY A 191 -2.16 -0.57 0.70
CA GLY A 191 -2.60 -1.79 0.02
C GLY A 191 -3.34 -2.79 0.91
N LEU A 192 -3.53 -2.48 2.20
CA LEU A 192 -4.24 -3.32 3.15
C LEU A 192 -5.30 -2.51 3.90
N PRO A 193 -6.51 -3.05 4.14
CA PRO A 193 -7.08 -4.22 3.46
C PRO A 193 -7.24 -3.97 1.95
N ALA A 194 -7.04 -5.03 1.16
CA ALA A 194 -7.26 -5.01 -0.28
C ALA A 194 -8.69 -5.47 -0.62
N ASN A 195 -9.22 -4.99 -1.75
CA ASN A 195 -10.48 -5.52 -2.30
C ASN A 195 -10.30 -7.00 -2.66
N GLN A 196 -11.32 -7.82 -2.39
CA GLN A 196 -11.30 -9.25 -2.72
C GLN A 196 -12.61 -9.68 -3.38
N THR A 197 -12.50 -10.58 -4.36
CA THR A 197 -13.63 -11.25 -5.01
C THR A 197 -13.56 -12.74 -4.74
N VAL A 198 -14.62 -13.32 -4.15
CA VAL A 198 -14.64 -14.73 -3.72
C VAL A 198 -15.94 -15.41 -4.13
N PHE A 199 -15.95 -16.74 -4.17
CA PHE A 199 -17.15 -17.51 -4.49
C PHE A 199 -18.08 -17.64 -3.28
N LEU A 200 -19.38 -17.81 -3.54
CA LEU A 200 -20.37 -18.14 -2.50
C LEU A 200 -19.92 -19.36 -1.69
N GLY A 201 -19.98 -19.23 -0.36
CA GLY A 201 -19.55 -20.26 0.60
C GLY A 201 -18.05 -20.29 0.91
N SER A 202 -17.25 -19.41 0.31
CA SER A 202 -15.81 -19.31 0.62
C SER A 202 -15.55 -18.76 2.02
N ASN A 203 -14.37 -19.04 2.57
CA ASN A 203 -13.84 -18.35 3.74
C ASN A 203 -12.84 -17.29 3.26
N VAL A 204 -12.97 -16.05 3.70
CA VAL A 204 -12.10 -14.93 3.31
C VAL A 204 -11.45 -14.29 4.53
N GLU A 205 -10.19 -13.88 4.40
CA GLU A 205 -9.45 -13.17 5.44
C GLU A 205 -8.91 -11.83 4.92
N PHE A 206 -9.14 -10.78 5.69
CA PHE A 206 -8.62 -9.44 5.46
C PHE A 206 -7.62 -9.06 6.55
N HIS A 207 -6.55 -8.40 6.11
CA HIS A 207 -5.52 -7.86 6.98
C HIS A 207 -5.60 -6.35 7.01
N CYS A 208 -5.45 -5.77 8.21
CA CYS A 208 -5.26 -4.34 8.39
C CYS A 208 -4.07 -4.13 9.31
N LYS A 209 -2.91 -3.85 8.71
CA LYS A 209 -1.68 -3.58 9.45
C LYS A 209 -1.66 -2.13 9.89
N VAL A 210 -1.40 -1.92 11.17
CA VAL A 210 -1.47 -0.63 11.84
C VAL A 210 -0.18 -0.37 12.59
N TYR A 211 0.35 0.83 12.45
CA TYR A 211 1.41 1.36 13.30
C TYR A 211 0.89 2.56 14.10
N SER A 212 1.16 2.58 15.41
CA SER A 212 0.80 3.71 16.28
C SER A 212 1.73 3.75 17.49
N ASP A 213 2.41 4.89 17.69
CA ASP A 213 3.22 5.16 18.88
C ASP A 213 2.38 5.22 20.18
N ALA A 214 1.08 5.49 20.04
CA ALA A 214 0.08 5.42 21.10
C ALA A 214 -0.76 4.15 20.98
N GLN A 215 -1.35 3.67 22.07
CA GLN A 215 -2.20 2.48 22.04
C GLN A 215 -3.38 2.64 21.06
N PRO A 216 -3.46 1.85 19.96
CA PRO A 216 -4.52 2.01 18.99
C PRO A 216 -5.72 1.11 19.30
N HIS A 217 -6.92 1.66 19.13
CA HIS A 217 -8.19 0.96 19.07
C HIS A 217 -8.56 0.70 17.60
N ILE A 218 -8.64 -0.57 17.23
CA ILE A 218 -8.83 -1.02 15.84
C ILE A 218 -10.22 -1.64 15.72
N GLN A 219 -10.95 -1.24 14.68
CA GLN A 219 -12.30 -1.67 14.38
C GLN A 219 -12.43 -2.09 12.92
N TRP A 220 -13.10 -3.21 12.71
CA TRP A 220 -13.65 -3.60 11.42
C TRP A 220 -15.11 -3.18 11.39
N LEU A 221 -15.45 -2.41 10.37
CA LEU A 221 -16.77 -1.84 10.16
C LEU A 221 -17.28 -2.31 8.80
N LYS A 222 -18.60 -2.50 8.67
CA LYS A 222 -19.27 -2.74 7.39
C LYS A 222 -20.27 -1.62 7.14
N HIS A 223 -20.22 -1.01 5.96
CA HIS A 223 -21.25 -0.05 5.55
C HIS A 223 -22.57 -0.79 5.35
N ILE A 224 -23.64 -0.20 5.88
CA ILE A 224 -24.99 -0.72 5.77
C ILE A 224 -25.90 0.34 5.17
N GLU A 225 -27.02 -0.09 4.64
CA GLU A 225 -28.09 0.80 4.18
C GLU A 225 -29.23 0.77 5.18
N VAL A 226 -29.70 1.95 5.59
CA VAL A 226 -30.87 2.12 6.45
C VAL A 226 -31.90 2.89 5.65
N ASN A 227 -33.06 2.27 5.42
CA ASN A 227 -34.14 2.83 4.58
C ASN A 227 -33.67 3.26 3.17
N GLY A 228 -32.73 2.51 2.59
CA GLY A 228 -32.15 2.80 1.27
C GLY A 228 -31.10 3.92 1.24
N SER A 229 -30.75 4.52 2.39
CA SER A 229 -29.65 5.48 2.49
C SER A 229 -28.41 4.84 3.12
N LYS A 230 -27.22 5.16 2.58
CA LYS A 230 -25.91 4.82 3.17
C LYS A 230 -25.43 5.82 4.21
N THR A 231 -26.06 6.98 4.29
CA THR A 231 -25.65 8.08 5.18
C THR A 231 -26.83 8.63 5.97
N GLY A 232 -26.55 9.06 7.20
CA GLY A 232 -27.51 9.73 8.05
C GLY A 232 -27.80 11.16 7.60
N PRO A 233 -28.79 11.82 8.23
CA PRO A 233 -29.12 13.24 7.97
C PRO A 233 -27.96 14.21 8.22
N ASP A 234 -26.98 13.80 9.03
CA ASP A 234 -25.74 14.50 9.35
C ASP A 234 -24.61 14.22 8.34
N GLY A 235 -24.85 13.39 7.33
CA GLY A 235 -23.86 12.94 6.35
C GLY A 235 -22.91 11.84 6.85
N ALA A 236 -23.08 11.35 8.09
CA ALA A 236 -22.26 10.27 8.61
C ALA A 236 -22.67 8.93 7.98
N PRO A 237 -21.72 8.07 7.57
CA PRO A 237 -22.06 6.79 6.97
C PRO A 237 -22.66 5.83 8.02
N TYR A 238 -23.70 5.10 7.62
CA TYR A 238 -24.23 4.01 8.44
C TYR A 238 -23.26 2.84 8.41
N VAL A 239 -22.77 2.47 9.58
CA VAL A 239 -21.81 1.38 9.76
C VAL A 239 -22.26 0.45 10.88
N THR A 240 -22.00 -0.84 10.71
CA THR A 240 -22.04 -1.82 11.79
C THR A 240 -20.62 -2.22 12.19
N VAL A 241 -20.35 -2.35 13.49
CA VAL A 241 -19.06 -2.80 14.02
C VAL A 241 -19.03 -4.32 14.01
N LEU A 242 -18.17 -4.92 13.20
CA LEU A 242 -18.02 -6.38 13.12
C LEU A 242 -17.06 -6.93 14.17
N LYS A 243 -15.95 -6.23 14.40
CA LYS A 243 -14.91 -6.64 15.36
C LYS A 243 -14.16 -5.41 15.86
N SER A 244 -13.78 -5.42 17.13
CA SER A 244 -13.16 -4.28 17.79
C SER A 244 -12.21 -4.75 18.89
N TRP A 245 -10.99 -4.24 18.92
CA TRP A 245 -10.02 -4.54 19.98
C TRP A 245 -8.98 -3.43 20.13
N ILE A 246 -8.31 -3.43 21.27
CA ILE A 246 -7.22 -2.50 21.59
C ILE A 246 -5.90 -3.26 21.45
N SER A 247 -4.99 -2.77 20.60
CA SER A 247 -3.66 -3.39 20.48
C SER A 247 -2.76 -2.91 21.61
N LYS A 248 -2.03 -3.83 22.25
CA LYS A 248 -0.97 -3.50 23.22
C LYS A 248 0.36 -3.17 22.53
N ASN A 249 0.52 -3.60 21.29
CA ASN A 249 1.73 -3.43 20.51
C ASN A 249 1.61 -2.18 19.62
N ALA A 250 2.73 -1.48 19.45
CA ALA A 250 2.81 -0.33 18.55
C ALA A 250 2.54 -0.72 17.09
N GLU A 251 2.91 -1.94 16.71
CA GLU A 251 2.56 -2.55 15.43
C GLU A 251 1.56 -3.69 15.64
N ALA A 252 0.48 -3.69 14.87
CA ALA A 252 -0.58 -4.67 14.96
C ALA A 252 -1.02 -5.14 13.57
N ASP A 253 -1.20 -6.44 13.38
CA ASP A 253 -1.88 -7.00 12.21
C ASP A 253 -3.27 -7.46 12.60
N ALA A 254 -4.25 -6.64 12.26
CA ALA A 254 -5.66 -6.90 12.45
C ALA A 254 -6.17 -7.92 11.43
N LYS A 255 -6.79 -9.01 11.88
CA LYS A 255 -7.44 -9.97 10.98
C LYS A 255 -8.96 -9.97 11.12
N LEU A 256 -9.66 -9.84 10.00
CA LEU A 256 -11.09 -10.10 9.86
C LEU A 256 -11.26 -11.33 8.98
N THR A 257 -11.84 -12.38 9.53
CA THR A 257 -12.16 -13.60 8.79
C THR A 257 -13.67 -13.72 8.70
N LEU A 258 -14.19 -13.86 7.49
CA LEU A 258 -15.60 -14.17 7.24
C LEU A 258 -15.65 -15.61 6.74
N TYR A 259 -16.48 -16.42 7.38
CA TYR A 259 -16.64 -17.84 7.06
C TYR A 259 -17.92 -18.07 6.29
N ASN A 260 -17.88 -18.97 5.31
CA ASN A 260 -19.03 -19.39 4.53
C ASN A 260 -19.84 -18.20 3.97
N VAL A 261 -19.16 -17.33 3.23
CA VAL A 261 -19.72 -16.04 2.80
C VAL A 261 -20.96 -16.20 1.91
N THR A 262 -21.94 -15.34 2.15
CA THR A 262 -23.21 -15.26 1.43
C THR A 262 -23.27 -14.02 0.55
N GLU A 263 -24.26 -13.90 -0.32
CA GLU A 263 -24.43 -12.68 -1.14
C GLU A 263 -24.59 -11.41 -0.28
N GLN A 264 -25.17 -11.53 0.92
CA GLN A 264 -25.35 -10.43 1.86
C GLN A 264 -24.03 -9.96 2.48
N ASP A 265 -22.99 -10.79 2.46
CA ASP A 265 -21.65 -10.43 2.90
C ASP A 265 -20.91 -9.53 1.89
N GLY A 266 -21.42 -9.42 0.66
CA GLY A 266 -20.91 -8.45 -0.29
C GLY A 266 -21.09 -7.01 0.18
N GLY A 267 -20.18 -6.12 -0.21
CA GLY A 267 -20.31 -4.69 0.02
C GLY A 267 -19.02 -4.00 0.44
N GLU A 268 -19.18 -2.80 0.98
CA GLU A 268 -18.08 -1.95 1.42
C GLU A 268 -17.83 -2.13 2.92
N TYR A 269 -16.56 -2.31 3.23
CA TYR A 269 -16.05 -2.49 4.58
C TYR A 269 -14.98 -1.44 4.85
N LEU A 270 -14.71 -1.20 6.13
CA LEU A 270 -13.80 -0.17 6.58
C LEU A 270 -12.96 -0.71 7.72
N CYS A 271 -11.63 -0.64 7.59
CA CYS A 271 -10.74 -0.75 8.74
C CYS A 271 -10.52 0.64 9.33
N ARG A 272 -10.84 0.82 10.62
CA ARG A 272 -10.59 2.05 11.35
C ARG A 272 -9.62 1.80 12.49
N ALA A 273 -8.54 2.57 12.56
CA ALA A 273 -7.66 2.61 13.70
C ALA A 273 -7.70 4.00 14.33
N SER A 274 -7.91 4.06 15.64
CA SER A 274 -7.98 5.31 16.39
C SER A 274 -7.08 5.29 17.62
N ASN A 275 -6.63 6.46 18.05
CA ASN A 275 -5.95 6.66 19.34
C ASN A 275 -6.36 8.03 19.91
N PHE A 276 -5.76 8.43 21.04
CA PHE A 276 -6.10 9.72 21.69
C PHE A 276 -5.77 10.97 20.85
N ILE A 277 -5.09 10.83 19.72
CA ILE A 277 -4.73 11.92 18.80
C ILE A 277 -5.69 12.01 17.63
N GLY A 278 -6.23 10.89 17.16
CA GLY A 278 -7.19 10.86 16.07
C GLY A 278 -7.36 9.48 15.46
N SER A 279 -8.03 9.43 14.30
CA SER A 279 -8.33 8.21 13.57
C SER A 279 -7.71 8.20 12.16
N ALA A 280 -7.45 7.00 11.66
CA ALA A 280 -7.17 6.71 10.27
C ALA A 280 -8.06 5.57 9.81
N GLU A 281 -8.51 5.64 8.56
CA GLU A 281 -9.52 4.76 8.01
C GLU A 281 -9.10 4.29 6.61
N LYS A 282 -9.40 3.03 6.29
CA LYS A 282 -9.14 2.43 4.98
C LYS A 282 -10.36 1.62 4.51
N PRO A 283 -11.11 2.12 3.50
CA PRO A 283 -12.21 1.38 2.90
C PRO A 283 -11.71 0.31 1.94
N PHE A 284 -12.49 -0.76 1.80
CA PHE A 284 -12.26 -1.87 0.86
C PHE A 284 -13.58 -2.57 0.52
N TRP A 285 -13.59 -3.29 -0.60
CA TRP A 285 -14.76 -4.01 -1.10
C TRP A 285 -14.58 -5.52 -1.03
N LEU A 286 -15.63 -6.21 -0.58
CA LEU A 286 -15.80 -7.65 -0.75
C LEU A 286 -16.86 -7.89 -1.81
N GLN A 287 -16.47 -8.52 -2.92
CA GLN A 287 -17.37 -8.90 -3.99
C GLN A 287 -17.61 -10.41 -3.96
N ILE A 288 -18.87 -10.83 -3.99
CA ILE A 288 -19.24 -12.25 -3.99
C ILE A 288 -19.64 -12.65 -5.41
N HIS A 289 -18.97 -13.67 -5.95
CA HIS A 289 -19.29 -14.26 -7.23
C HIS A 289 -20.17 -15.50 -7.03
N ASN A 290 -21.37 -15.45 -7.60
CA ASN A 290 -22.28 -16.59 -7.65
C ASN A 290 -22.31 -17.15 -9.08
N PRO A 291 -21.59 -18.24 -9.36
CA PRO A 291 -21.68 -18.89 -10.66
C PRO A 291 -23.08 -19.49 -10.78
N LYS A 292 -23.92 -18.90 -11.65
CA LYS A 292 -25.25 -19.47 -11.96
C LYS A 292 -25.05 -20.93 -12.41
N PRO A 293 -25.87 -21.89 -11.93
CA PRO A 293 -25.82 -23.24 -12.45
C PRO A 293 -26.15 -23.18 -13.95
N GLY A 294 -25.22 -23.67 -14.78
CA GLY A 294 -25.40 -23.76 -16.22
C GLY A 294 -26.68 -24.54 -16.51
N LYS A 295 -27.55 -23.97 -17.36
CA LYS A 295 -28.65 -24.73 -17.96
C LYS A 295 -28.01 -25.86 -18.78
N ILE A 296 -28.23 -27.10 -18.36
CA ILE A 296 -27.93 -28.33 -19.10
C ILE A 296 -28.79 -28.36 -20.35
#